data_AF-A0A9X2VB74-F1
#
_entry.id   AF-A0A9X2VB74-F1
#
_cell.length_a   1.000
_cell.length_b   1.000
_cell.length_c   1.000
_cell.angle_alpha   90.00
_cell.angle_beta   90.00
_cell.angle_gamma   90.00
#
_symmetry.space_group_name_H-M   'P 1'
#
loop_
_entity.id
_entity.type
_entity.pdbx_description
1 polymer ?
#
loop_
_entity_poly.entity_id
_entity_poly.type
_entity_poly.pdbx_seq_one_letter_code
_entity_poly.pdbx_strand_id
1 'polypeptide(L)'
;MPTNPPPFPLTPRTSNRLRSWIVAGLLVAFAASLPGCTVYSFSGASIPSNLETISVPIAQNNTSSPVNRLGADLTDLLTDRFVDRTRLSLTTDDAGADALLRARIQRYTNEPTGVSGDERATTNQVTIRVQVRYVDQTKGEELLNQTFSGAANYNPVEAGLDGERQAAQNALENVADDIFSTATSNW
;
A
#
# COMPACT_ATOMS: atom_id res chain seq x y z
N MET A 1 66.62 45.10 -19.13
CA MET A 1 67.35 43.86 -18.81
C MET A 1 67.33 43.71 -17.30
N PRO A 2 66.73 42.63 -16.75
CA PRO A 2 67.35 41.30 -16.67
C PRO A 2 66.43 40.15 -17.18
N THR A 3 66.92 39.30 -18.08
CA THR A 3 67.42 37.90 -17.92
C THR A 3 66.35 36.84 -17.65
N ASN A 4 65.93 36.16 -18.73
CA ASN A 4 65.03 35.01 -18.73
C ASN A 4 65.80 33.73 -18.31
N PRO A 5 65.28 32.87 -17.43
CA PRO A 5 65.95 31.62 -17.05
C PRO A 5 65.85 30.54 -18.14
N PRO A 6 66.76 29.54 -18.15
CA PRO A 6 66.82 28.51 -19.19
C PRO A 6 65.67 27.49 -19.08
N PRO A 7 65.27 26.84 -20.18
CA PRO A 7 64.17 25.88 -20.18
C PRO A 7 64.57 24.55 -19.51
N PHE A 8 63.63 23.98 -18.75
CA PHE A 8 63.73 22.65 -18.13
C PHE A 8 63.61 21.51 -19.17
N PRO A 9 64.22 20.34 -18.94
CA PRO A 9 64.09 19.19 -19.83
C PRO A 9 62.70 18.53 -19.71
N LEU A 10 62.10 18.16 -20.84
CA LEU A 10 60.84 17.43 -20.90
C LEU A 10 61.08 15.95 -20.59
N THR A 11 60.46 15.44 -19.52
CA THR A 11 60.40 14.00 -19.26
C THR A 11 59.43 13.34 -20.25
N PRO A 12 59.77 12.15 -20.80
CA PRO A 12 58.88 11.46 -21.73
C PRO A 12 57.64 10.91 -20.99
N ARG A 13 56.47 11.38 -21.41
CA ARG A 13 55.15 10.88 -21.02
C ARG A 13 54.96 9.47 -21.56
N THR A 14 55.29 8.46 -20.75
CA THR A 14 55.02 7.06 -21.07
C THR A 14 53.51 6.86 -21.22
N SER A 15 53.12 6.34 -22.37
CA SER A 15 51.73 6.25 -22.83
C SER A 15 50.99 5.11 -22.12
N ASN A 16 50.25 5.45 -21.07
CA ASN A 16 49.36 4.53 -20.34
C ASN A 16 48.09 4.14 -21.13
N ARG A 17 48.14 4.22 -22.47
CA ARG A 17 46.98 4.02 -23.35
C ARG A 17 46.39 2.62 -23.16
N LEU A 18 47.22 1.59 -23.00
CA LEU A 18 46.74 0.21 -22.85
C LEU A 18 45.97 -0.04 -21.55
N ARG A 19 46.44 0.55 -20.43
CA ARG A 19 45.74 0.49 -19.13
C ARG A 19 44.40 1.23 -19.15
N SER A 20 44.33 2.36 -19.85
CA SER A 20 43.09 3.14 -19.96
C SER A 20 41.99 2.39 -20.72
N TRP A 21 42.35 1.56 -21.69
CA TRP A 21 41.38 0.80 -22.51
C TRP A 21 40.88 -0.44 -21.78
N ILE A 22 41.74 -1.07 -20.97
CA ILE A 22 41.33 -2.17 -20.09
C ILE A 22 40.37 -1.68 -19.00
N VAL A 23 40.66 -0.54 -18.36
CA VAL A 23 39.76 0.06 -17.34
C VAL A 23 38.44 0.51 -17.97
N ALA A 24 38.47 1.08 -19.17
CA ALA A 24 37.25 1.46 -19.89
C ALA A 24 36.39 0.25 -20.27
N GLY A 25 37.00 -0.85 -20.74
CA GLY A 25 36.28 -2.08 -21.06
C GLY A 25 35.62 -2.74 -19.84
N LEU A 26 36.29 -2.70 -18.69
CA LEU A 26 35.79 -3.29 -17.44
C LEU A 26 34.63 -2.46 -16.83
N LEU A 27 34.63 -1.14 -17.00
CA LEU A 27 33.52 -0.26 -16.60
C LEU A 27 32.27 -0.44 -17.47
N VAL A 28 32.43 -0.68 -18.78
CA VAL A 28 31.30 -0.93 -19.69
C VAL A 28 30.65 -2.29 -19.40
N ALA A 29 31.45 -3.31 -19.07
CA ALA A 29 30.93 -4.63 -18.71
C ALA A 29 30.12 -4.63 -17.39
N PHE A 30 30.49 -3.79 -16.42
CA PHE A 30 29.76 -3.66 -15.15
C PHE A 30 28.42 -2.91 -15.31
N ALA A 31 28.32 -1.96 -16.25
CA ALA A 31 27.06 -1.27 -16.53
C ALA A 31 25.99 -2.16 -17.18
N ALA A 32 26.41 -3.24 -17.86
CA ALA A 32 25.50 -4.18 -18.53
C ALA A 32 24.93 -5.27 -17.60
N SER A 33 25.41 -5.37 -16.36
CA SER A 33 24.94 -6.35 -15.37
C SER A 33 23.95 -5.77 -14.35
N LEU A 34 23.45 -4.55 -14.55
CA LEU A 34 22.27 -4.12 -13.80
C LEU A 34 21.11 -4.99 -14.31
N PRO A 35 20.52 -5.88 -13.48
CA PRO A 35 19.27 -6.50 -13.87
C PRO A 35 18.33 -5.34 -14.18
N GLY A 36 17.85 -5.28 -15.42
CA GLY A 36 16.83 -4.32 -15.79
C GLY A 36 15.74 -4.47 -14.73
N CYS A 37 15.53 -3.42 -13.94
CA CYS A 37 14.35 -3.31 -13.11
C CYS A 37 13.21 -3.45 -14.09
N THR A 38 12.66 -4.66 -14.20
CA THR A 38 11.40 -4.89 -14.85
C THR A 38 10.43 -4.17 -13.94
N VAL A 39 10.20 -2.89 -14.23
CA VAL A 39 9.07 -2.18 -13.68
C VAL A 39 7.90 -3.00 -14.21
N TYR A 40 7.39 -3.91 -13.39
CA TYR A 40 6.23 -4.71 -13.72
C TYR A 40 5.05 -3.74 -13.67
N SER A 41 4.95 -2.92 -14.71
CA SER A 41 3.87 -1.97 -14.90
C SER A 41 2.68 -2.71 -15.50
N PHE A 42 2.12 -3.62 -14.71
CA PHE A 42 0.82 -4.26 -14.93
C PHE A 42 0.23 -4.66 -13.57
N SER A 43 0.21 -3.74 -12.61
CA SER A 43 -0.76 -3.79 -11.50
C SER A 43 -1.95 -2.89 -11.83
N GLY A 44 -2.37 -2.86 -13.10
CA GLY A 44 -3.71 -2.38 -13.41
C GLY A 44 -4.62 -3.34 -12.68
N ALA A 45 -5.24 -2.90 -11.60
CA ALA A 45 -6.18 -3.69 -10.84
C ALA A 45 -7.11 -4.42 -11.81
N SER A 46 -6.93 -5.74 -11.95
CA SER A 46 -7.66 -6.50 -12.95
C SER A 46 -9.05 -6.74 -12.39
N ILE A 47 -10.04 -6.11 -13.01
CA ILE A 47 -11.46 -6.34 -12.74
C ILE A 47 -12.04 -7.09 -13.95
N PRO A 48 -12.82 -8.16 -13.73
CA PRO A 48 -13.48 -8.89 -14.82
C PRO A 48 -14.11 -7.94 -15.84
N SER A 49 -13.82 -8.15 -17.13
CA SER A 49 -14.19 -7.21 -18.21
C SER A 49 -15.69 -6.96 -18.33
N ASN A 50 -16.53 -7.85 -17.80
CA ASN A 50 -17.98 -7.76 -17.80
C ASN A 50 -18.56 -6.81 -16.74
N LEU A 51 -17.75 -6.32 -15.80
CA LEU A 51 -18.22 -5.41 -14.74
C LEU A 51 -17.93 -3.98 -15.13
N GLU A 52 -18.92 -3.09 -15.17
CA GLU A 52 -18.73 -1.66 -15.46
C GLU A 52 -19.09 -0.78 -14.26
N THR A 53 -20.04 -1.23 -13.45
CA THR A 53 -20.56 -0.52 -12.28
C THR A 53 -20.31 -1.29 -10.99
N ILE A 54 -20.12 -0.55 -9.90
CA ILE A 54 -20.01 -1.10 -8.55
C ILE A 54 -20.91 -0.35 -7.57
N SER A 55 -21.61 -1.08 -6.71
CA SER A 55 -22.22 -0.53 -5.51
C SER A 55 -21.43 -0.96 -4.27
N VAL A 56 -21.17 0.01 -3.39
CA VAL A 56 -20.53 -0.18 -2.09
C VAL A 56 -21.47 0.36 -1.00
N PRO A 57 -22.41 -0.45 -0.47
CA PRO A 57 -23.29 -0.02 0.59
C PRO A 57 -22.51 0.32 1.87
N ILE A 58 -23.09 1.15 2.73
CA ILE A 58 -22.49 1.48 4.04
C ILE A 58 -22.16 0.20 4.81
N ALA A 59 -20.90 0.07 5.21
CA ALA A 59 -20.43 -1.09 5.92
C ALA A 59 -21.12 -1.21 7.28
N GLN A 60 -21.63 -2.41 7.59
CA GLN A 60 -22.35 -2.63 8.84
C GLN A 60 -21.34 -2.70 10.00
N ASN A 61 -21.47 -1.80 10.96
CA ASN A 61 -20.67 -1.86 12.19
C ASN A 61 -21.41 -2.67 13.27
N ASN A 62 -20.90 -3.86 13.61
CA ASN A 62 -21.46 -4.71 14.68
C ASN A 62 -20.50 -4.80 15.88
N THR A 63 -19.78 -3.72 16.13
CA THR A 63 -18.81 -3.63 17.23
C THR A 63 -19.30 -2.66 18.30
N SER A 64 -18.79 -2.83 19.52
CA SER A 64 -18.97 -1.87 20.62
C SER A 64 -17.85 -0.83 20.68
N SER A 65 -17.33 -0.42 19.51
CA SER A 65 -16.21 0.55 19.44
C SER A 65 -16.64 1.94 19.95
N PRO A 66 -15.75 2.66 20.67
CA PRO A 66 -15.99 4.07 21.02
C PRO A 66 -15.79 5.01 19.81
N VAL A 67 -15.22 4.53 18.71
CA VAL A 67 -14.98 5.32 17.50
C VAL A 67 -16.26 5.35 16.66
N ASN A 68 -16.77 6.55 16.43
CA ASN A 68 -17.92 6.77 15.58
C ASN A 68 -17.54 6.58 14.10
N ARG A 69 -18.55 6.36 13.25
CA ARG A 69 -18.42 6.35 11.77
C ARG A 69 -17.54 5.28 11.13
N LEU A 70 -16.96 4.31 11.87
CA LEU A 70 -16.13 3.24 11.28
C LEU A 70 -16.72 2.60 10.01
N GLY A 71 -18.04 2.38 9.97
CA GLY A 71 -18.71 1.81 8.80
C GLY A 71 -18.73 2.74 7.58
N ALA A 72 -18.97 4.04 7.80
CA ALA A 72 -18.93 5.04 6.73
C ALA A 72 -17.49 5.25 6.24
N ASP A 73 -16.54 5.39 7.16
CA ASP A 73 -15.13 5.62 6.83
C ASP A 73 -14.55 4.43 6.04
N LEU A 74 -14.90 3.19 6.40
CA LEU A 74 -14.53 2.02 5.61
C LEU A 74 -15.16 2.03 4.20
N THR A 75 -16.43 2.41 4.09
CA THR A 75 -17.11 2.50 2.79
C THR A 75 -16.47 3.56 1.91
N ASP A 76 -16.13 4.73 2.46
CA ASP A 76 -15.44 5.80 1.74
C ASP A 76 -14.08 5.30 1.24
N LEU A 77 -13.27 4.69 2.12
CA LEU A 77 -11.97 4.12 1.78
C LEU A 77 -12.05 3.04 0.68
N LEU A 78 -13.05 2.16 0.74
CA LEU A 78 -13.27 1.13 -0.29
C LEU A 78 -13.72 1.76 -1.61
N THR A 79 -14.64 2.73 -1.55
CA THR A 79 -15.13 3.44 -2.72
C THR A 79 -13.98 4.13 -3.45
N ASP A 80 -13.15 4.89 -2.73
CA ASP A 80 -11.97 5.56 -3.29
C ASP A 80 -11.04 4.56 -4.00
N ARG A 81 -10.76 3.42 -3.37
CA ARG A 81 -9.89 2.39 -3.96
C ARG A 81 -10.46 1.79 -5.23
N PHE A 82 -11.74 1.43 -5.24
CA PHE A 82 -12.36 0.81 -6.42
C PHE A 82 -12.63 1.83 -7.54
N VAL A 83 -13.04 3.05 -7.23
CA VAL A 83 -13.37 4.09 -8.22
C VAL A 83 -12.11 4.74 -8.78
N ASP A 84 -11.12 5.08 -7.94
CA ASP A 84 -9.93 5.83 -8.40
C ASP A 84 -8.89 4.92 -9.05
N ARG A 85 -8.86 3.62 -8.70
CA ARG A 85 -7.81 2.69 -9.16
C ARG A 85 -8.31 1.62 -10.13
N THR A 86 -9.60 1.62 -10.47
CA THR A 86 -10.16 0.73 -11.49
C THR A 86 -10.99 1.51 -12.50
N ARG A 87 -11.56 0.80 -13.49
CA ARG A 87 -12.48 1.38 -14.48
C ARG A 87 -13.95 1.39 -14.02
N LEU A 88 -14.24 0.91 -12.82
CA LEU A 88 -15.61 0.78 -12.32
C LEU A 88 -16.20 2.15 -11.97
N SER A 89 -17.45 2.37 -12.36
CA SER A 89 -18.22 3.56 -11.95
C SER A 89 -19.08 3.25 -10.73
N LEU A 90 -19.07 4.14 -9.74
CA LEU A 90 -19.92 4.01 -8.57
C LEU A 90 -21.40 4.21 -8.94
N THR A 91 -22.26 3.32 -8.46
CA THR A 91 -23.72 3.48 -8.51
C THR A 91 -24.33 3.35 -7.12
N THR A 92 -25.47 4.00 -6.91
CA THR A 92 -26.27 3.89 -5.68
C THR A 92 -27.36 2.82 -5.77
N ASP A 93 -27.55 2.23 -6.95
CA ASP A 93 -28.48 1.13 -7.17
C ASP A 93 -27.81 -0.22 -6.87
N ASP A 94 -28.02 -0.72 -5.66
CA ASP A 94 -27.51 -2.02 -5.21
C ASP A 94 -27.95 -3.20 -6.08
N ALA A 95 -29.15 -3.14 -6.66
CA ALA A 95 -29.76 -4.25 -7.40
C ALA A 95 -29.46 -4.18 -8.90
N GLY A 96 -29.18 -2.99 -9.40
CA GLY A 96 -28.79 -2.73 -10.80
C GLY A 96 -27.28 -2.68 -11.03
N ALA A 97 -26.44 -2.74 -10.00
CA ALA A 97 -24.99 -2.74 -10.14
C ALA A 97 -24.45 -4.07 -10.66
N ASP A 98 -23.48 -4.04 -11.57
CA ASP A 98 -22.81 -5.25 -12.06
C ASP A 98 -22.03 -5.94 -10.95
N ALA A 99 -21.42 -5.16 -10.07
CA ALA A 99 -20.64 -5.64 -8.94
C ALA A 99 -21.17 -5.07 -7.61
N LEU A 100 -21.21 -5.90 -6.58
CA LEU A 100 -21.65 -5.48 -5.24
C LEU A 100 -20.64 -5.88 -4.18
N LEU A 101 -20.11 -4.88 -3.47
CA LEU A 101 -19.15 -5.05 -2.40
C LEU A 101 -19.79 -4.75 -1.05
N ARG A 102 -20.10 -5.78 -0.27
CA ARG A 102 -20.62 -5.65 1.10
C ARG A 102 -19.51 -5.88 2.11
N ALA A 103 -19.35 -4.93 3.03
CA ALA A 103 -18.45 -5.04 4.16
C ALA A 103 -19.20 -5.04 5.50
N ARG A 104 -18.72 -5.84 6.45
CA ARG A 104 -19.26 -5.92 7.82
C ARG A 104 -18.11 -5.94 8.82
N ILE A 105 -18.04 -4.92 9.66
CA ILE A 105 -17.08 -4.85 10.76
C ILE A 105 -17.56 -5.78 11.87
N GLN A 106 -16.81 -6.85 12.09
CA GLN A 106 -17.14 -7.91 13.05
C GLN A 106 -16.52 -7.68 14.42
N ARG A 107 -15.33 -7.05 14.48
CA ARG A 107 -14.61 -6.85 15.73
C ARG A 107 -13.78 -5.58 15.69
N TYR A 108 -13.75 -4.92 16.84
CA TYR A 108 -12.84 -3.84 17.17
C TYR A 108 -12.22 -4.19 18.53
N THR A 109 -10.89 -4.16 18.63
CA THR A 109 -10.16 -4.35 19.89
C THR A 109 -9.10 -3.28 20.05
N ASN A 110 -8.89 -2.83 21.27
CA ASN A 110 -7.82 -1.92 21.65
C ASN A 110 -7.09 -2.54 22.85
N GLU A 111 -5.92 -3.12 22.61
CA GLU A 111 -5.21 -3.95 23.58
C GLU A 111 -3.75 -3.48 23.74
N PRO A 112 -3.17 -3.49 24.96
CA PRO A 112 -1.76 -3.16 25.16
C PRO A 112 -0.83 -4.13 24.42
N THR A 113 0.17 -3.58 23.71
CA THR A 113 1.21 -4.34 23.03
C THR A 113 2.56 -4.07 23.67
N GLY A 114 2.88 -4.81 24.72
CA GLY A 114 4.20 -4.77 25.35
C GLY A 114 4.17 -5.20 26.82
N VAL A 115 4.97 -6.21 27.15
CA VAL A 115 5.38 -6.53 28.53
C VAL A 115 6.87 -6.24 28.61
N SER A 116 7.24 -5.05 29.11
CA SER A 116 8.62 -4.77 29.49
C SER A 116 8.74 -4.93 31.00
N GLY A 117 9.80 -5.61 31.45
CA GLY A 117 10.05 -5.98 32.86
C GLY A 117 10.16 -4.82 33.86
N ASP A 118 10.01 -3.57 33.41
CA ASP A 118 9.93 -2.36 34.21
C ASP A 118 8.61 -1.61 33.88
N GLU A 119 7.50 -2.11 34.42
CA GLU A 119 6.26 -1.41 34.80
C GLU A 119 5.80 -0.15 34.02
N ARG A 120 5.76 -0.14 32.68
CA ARG A 120 4.83 0.73 31.90
C ARG A 120 4.37 0.03 30.62
N ALA A 121 3.06 -0.03 30.38
CA ALA A 121 2.52 -0.40 29.06
C ALA A 121 2.92 0.68 28.05
N THR A 122 3.74 0.34 27.05
CA THR A 122 4.39 1.35 26.21
C THR A 122 3.54 1.73 24.98
N THR A 123 2.68 0.84 24.48
CA THR A 123 1.80 1.09 23.33
C THR A 123 0.51 0.29 23.43
N ASN A 124 -0.54 0.81 22.81
CA ASN A 124 -1.78 0.10 22.55
C ASN A 124 -1.92 -0.18 21.06
N GLN A 125 -2.55 -1.31 20.71
CA GLN A 125 -2.87 -1.69 19.35
C GLN A 125 -4.37 -1.71 19.14
N VAL A 126 -4.84 -0.90 18.19
CA VAL A 126 -6.19 -1.02 17.64
C VAL A 126 -6.17 -2.09 16.56
N THR A 127 -7.07 -3.06 16.62
CA THR A 127 -7.27 -4.10 15.60
C THR A 127 -8.73 -4.15 15.17
N ILE A 128 -8.96 -4.15 13.86
CA ILE A 128 -10.29 -4.18 13.25
C ILE A 128 -10.40 -5.39 12.34
N ARG A 129 -11.44 -6.21 12.53
CA ARG A 129 -11.77 -7.34 11.64
C ARG A 129 -13.02 -7.06 10.84
N VAL A 130 -12.94 -7.28 9.53
CA VAL A 130 -14.00 -7.00 8.57
C VAL A 130 -14.24 -8.22 7.71
N GLN A 131 -15.48 -8.70 7.68
CA GLN A 131 -15.92 -9.66 6.67
C GLN A 131 -16.33 -8.92 5.42
N VAL A 132 -15.83 -9.36 4.27
CA VAL A 132 -16.16 -8.80 2.97
C VAL A 132 -16.77 -9.86 2.09
N ARG A 133 -17.76 -9.44 1.31
CA ARG A 133 -18.38 -10.21 0.25
C ARG A 133 -18.44 -9.36 -1.02
N TYR A 134 -17.76 -9.79 -2.07
CA TYR A 134 -17.75 -9.16 -3.38
C TYR A 134 -18.40 -10.10 -4.39
N VAL A 135 -19.41 -9.62 -5.12
CA VAL A 135 -20.24 -10.45 -6.00
C VAL A 135 -20.32 -9.81 -7.38
N ASP A 136 -20.15 -10.63 -8.42
CA ASP A 136 -20.55 -10.35 -9.78
C ASP A 136 -22.04 -10.69 -9.92
N GLN A 137 -22.90 -9.66 -9.96
CA GLN A 137 -24.34 -9.85 -10.11
C GLN A 137 -24.74 -10.28 -11.52
N THR A 138 -23.94 -9.94 -12.53
CA THR A 138 -24.22 -10.30 -13.94
C THR A 138 -24.12 -11.81 -14.17
N LYS A 139 -23.22 -12.47 -13.43
CA LYS A 139 -23.03 -13.93 -13.47
C LYS A 139 -23.57 -14.66 -12.23
N GLY A 140 -23.95 -13.94 -11.19
CA GLY A 140 -24.34 -14.52 -9.90
C GLY A 140 -23.18 -15.21 -9.18
N GLU A 141 -21.95 -14.76 -9.42
CA GLU A 141 -20.72 -15.38 -8.91
C GLU A 141 -20.15 -14.62 -7.73
N GLU A 142 -19.69 -15.34 -6.71
CA GLU A 142 -19.01 -14.75 -5.56
C GLU A 142 -17.51 -14.65 -5.86
N LEU A 143 -17.04 -13.41 -6.08
CA LEU A 143 -15.65 -13.11 -6.43
C LEU A 143 -14.72 -13.12 -5.22
N LEU A 144 -15.25 -12.76 -4.05
CA LEU A 144 -14.51 -12.73 -2.79
C LEU A 144 -15.45 -12.93 -1.61
N ASN A 145 -15.08 -13.79 -0.67
CA ASN A 145 -15.78 -13.93 0.60
C ASN A 145 -14.83 -14.35 1.71
N GLN A 146 -14.23 -13.36 2.37
CA GLN A 146 -13.24 -13.61 3.42
C GLN A 146 -13.21 -12.50 4.48
N THR A 147 -12.59 -12.82 5.60
CA THR A 147 -12.32 -11.85 6.68
C THR A 147 -10.93 -11.25 6.50
N PHE A 148 -10.83 -9.94 6.65
CA PHE A 148 -9.61 -9.15 6.70
C PHE A 148 -9.39 -8.58 8.09
N SER A 149 -8.13 -8.31 8.42
CA SER A 149 -7.75 -7.76 9.72
C SER A 149 -6.66 -6.71 9.54
N GLY A 150 -6.94 -5.49 9.97
CA GLY A 150 -5.96 -4.41 10.00
C GLY A 150 -5.69 -3.99 11.43
N ALA A 151 -4.47 -3.53 11.68
CA ALA A 151 -4.06 -3.06 12.99
C ALA A 151 -3.14 -1.86 12.89
N ALA A 152 -3.15 -1.03 13.94
CA ALA A 152 -2.21 0.07 14.11
C ALA A 152 -1.96 0.33 15.60
N ASN A 153 -0.73 0.74 15.91
CA ASN A 153 -0.30 1.06 17.28
C ASN A 153 -0.36 2.56 17.55
N TYR A 154 -0.61 2.93 18.80
CA TYR A 154 -0.47 4.29 19.31
C TYR A 154 0.06 4.30 20.74
N ASN A 155 0.63 5.43 21.18
CA ASN A 155 1.02 5.65 22.57
C ASN A 155 -0.17 6.25 23.35
N PRO A 156 -0.81 5.52 24.28
CA PRO A 156 -1.97 6.02 24.99
C PRO A 156 -1.63 7.16 25.97
N VAL A 157 -0.38 7.28 26.43
CA VAL A 157 0.06 8.34 27.35
C VAL A 157 0.25 9.67 26.63
N GLU A 158 0.84 9.63 25.43
CA GLU A 158 1.12 10.84 24.64
C GLU A 158 -0.09 11.28 23.81
N ALA A 159 -0.81 10.34 23.19
CA ALA A 159 -1.83 10.66 22.19
C ALA A 159 -3.28 10.49 22.69
N GLY A 160 -3.49 9.82 23.82
CA GLY A 160 -4.82 9.63 24.43
C GLY A 160 -5.87 9.09 23.45
N LEU A 161 -7.09 9.66 23.52
CA LEU A 161 -8.22 9.26 22.66
C LEU A 161 -8.05 9.64 21.20
N ASP A 162 -7.31 10.71 20.90
CA ASP A 162 -7.05 11.12 19.52
C ASP A 162 -6.12 10.11 18.83
N GLY A 163 -5.14 9.58 19.57
CA GLY A 163 -4.28 8.48 19.13
C GLY A 163 -5.04 7.20 18.81
N GLU A 164 -6.02 6.83 19.64
CA GLU A 164 -6.89 5.67 19.38
C GLU A 164 -7.71 5.86 18.09
N ARG A 165 -8.26 7.07 17.87
CA ARG A 165 -9.01 7.38 16.64
C ARG A 165 -8.13 7.33 15.40
N GLN A 166 -6.91 7.89 15.46
CA GLN A 166 -5.96 7.80 14.36
C GLN A 166 -5.53 6.35 14.08
N ALA A 167 -5.25 5.57 15.13
CA ALA A 167 -4.93 4.15 14.97
C ALA A 167 -6.10 3.37 14.36
N ALA A 168 -7.34 3.67 14.73
CA ALA A 168 -8.52 3.08 14.11
C ALA A 168 -8.61 3.42 12.61
N GLN A 169 -8.36 4.68 12.22
CA GLN A 169 -8.33 5.07 10.80
C GLN A 169 -7.23 4.34 10.04
N ASN A 170 -6.01 4.30 10.56
CA ASN A 170 -4.90 3.57 9.93
C ASN A 170 -5.20 2.06 9.81
N ALA A 171 -5.86 1.46 10.82
CA ALA A 171 -6.28 0.07 10.75
C ALA A 171 -7.35 -0.16 9.66
N LEU A 172 -8.29 0.78 9.46
CA LEU A 172 -9.26 0.72 8.36
C LEU A 172 -8.59 0.88 6.99
N GLU A 173 -7.62 1.78 6.85
CA GLU A 173 -6.83 1.94 5.63
C GLU A 173 -6.13 0.64 5.25
N ASN A 174 -5.44 0.01 6.21
CA ASN A 174 -4.79 -1.30 6.01
C ASN A 174 -5.80 -2.37 5.56
N VAL A 175 -6.96 -2.45 6.22
CA VAL A 175 -8.04 -3.38 5.81
C VAL A 175 -8.49 -3.10 4.37
N ALA A 176 -8.75 -1.83 4.03
CA ALA A 176 -9.25 -1.46 2.72
C ALA A 176 -8.23 -1.74 1.60
N ASP A 177 -6.95 -1.51 1.86
CA ASP A 177 -5.86 -1.84 0.93
C ASP A 177 -5.72 -3.36 0.72
N ASP A 178 -5.80 -4.17 1.79
CA ASP A 178 -5.77 -5.63 1.69
C ASP A 178 -6.97 -6.18 0.91
N ILE A 179 -8.17 -5.64 1.17
CA ILE A 179 -9.40 -5.99 0.44
C ILE A 179 -9.23 -5.70 -1.04
N PHE A 180 -8.79 -4.48 -1.38
CA PHE A 180 -8.62 -4.04 -2.75
C PHE A 180 -7.55 -4.87 -3.47
N SER A 181 -6.40 -5.08 -2.82
CA SER A 181 -5.32 -5.90 -3.35
C SER A 181 -5.81 -7.31 -3.66
N THR A 182 -6.53 -7.94 -2.73
CA THR A 182 -7.03 -9.31 -2.94
C THR A 182 -8.12 -9.36 -4.02
N ALA A 183 -9.04 -8.40 -4.04
CA ALA A 183 -10.13 -8.37 -5.02
C ALA A 183 -9.63 -8.20 -6.46
N THR A 184 -8.47 -7.58 -6.63
CA THR A 184 -7.88 -7.22 -7.93
C THR A 184 -6.73 -8.14 -8.36
N SER A 185 -6.16 -8.92 -7.44
CA SER A 185 -5.07 -9.86 -7.72
C SER A 185 -5.52 -11.21 -8.28
N ASN A 186 -6.81 -11.54 -8.18
CA ASN A 186 -7.33 -12.86 -8.58
C ASN A 186 -7.54 -13.01 -10.10
N TRP A 187 -7.06 -12.08 -10.94
CA TRP A 187 -7.46 -11.94 -12.34
C TRP A 187 -6.33 -11.57 -13.29
#